data_AF-A0A1Q3AI37-F1
#
_entry.id   AF-A0A1Q3AI37-F1
#
_cell.length_a   1.000
_cell.length_b   1.000
_cell.length_c   1.000
_cell.angle_alpha   90.00
_cell.angle_beta   90.00
_cell.angle_gamma   90.00
#
_symmetry.space_group_name_H-M   'P 1'
#
loop_
_entity.id
_entity.type
_entity.pdbx_description
1 polymer ?
#
loop_
_entity_poly.entity_id
_entity_poly.type
_entity_poly.pdbx_seq_one_letter_code
_entity_poly.pdbx_strand_id
1 'polypeptide(L)'
;MDVQNVITQYRATEDNDLKYMALKEELSSVDVCENLQNYVDQLLIPVLTEETNAEIVNLVSLQVFPHAVEVCLSNNKSGPWFDDIVVEPLIQHMASARATIAIQTLKTVSRKISENRVRLGTRPQLIQDFLQKCDDTVLSVEALCYLIQCYYDIHHGIPPVVIDQILTLARSGSQGDTTRLLIRESLSRANLEAILHVGTQLNLQELESASECWWRLAPIGVELFHSQLLPALSNHESRPSALHILLHFQPFYTVKRLDDKTLLGPDNEKLLLQSLKESDQELSRAALEAPDNTHTEEADSDSDSDPAQTAYLAELPSDEEIEFENEAEGTTEPSPQETSIRGICQEIMAKLNANKVLSPSSSSRKPLPPILSELSKREDEDLSSLSRLQTALETLSQLASTRPTPDLPWSQICQDLVLPRIVLEKTFVQKLKAGNLTQSIDEGATLRASAQSTLQQLLPLIDFKTICMTLEYELKHGIQDKDPGVRQLAAELVHSLLAAHYSEIVGLQWQWYANLLREEDFRDLAAQELRNNLREDYPAVG
;
A
#
# COMPACT_ATOMS: atom_id res chain seq x y z
N MET A 1 -10.09 37.99 13.89
CA MET A 1 -10.07 39.15 12.97
C MET A 1 -10.63 38.74 11.61
N ASP A 2 -10.98 39.68 10.73
CA ASP A 2 -11.31 39.38 9.33
C ASP A 2 -10.09 39.52 8.40
N VAL A 3 -10.14 38.86 7.25
CA VAL A 3 -9.11 38.81 6.21
C VAL A 3 -8.79 40.22 5.72
N GLN A 4 -9.81 41.06 5.54
CA GLN A 4 -9.64 42.41 5.00
C GLN A 4 -8.85 43.32 5.96
N ASN A 5 -9.05 43.18 7.27
CA ASN A 5 -8.30 43.93 8.27
C ASN A 5 -6.84 43.50 8.31
N VAL A 6 -6.54 42.19 8.22
CA VAL A 6 -5.15 41.70 8.15
C VAL A 6 -4.45 42.22 6.89
N ILE A 7 -5.11 42.17 5.73
CA ILE A 7 -4.58 42.76 4.48
C ILE A 7 -4.27 44.24 4.66
N THR A 8 -5.19 44.98 5.29
CA THR A 8 -5.05 46.43 5.50
C THR A 8 -3.92 46.74 6.45
N GLN A 9 -3.81 46.02 7.58
CA GLN A 9 -2.74 46.20 8.54
C GLN A 9 -1.36 45.86 7.95
N TYR A 10 -1.25 44.75 7.23
CA TYR A 10 0.01 44.33 6.62
C TYR A 10 0.51 45.39 5.61
N ARG A 11 -0.38 45.94 4.79
CA ARG A 11 -0.02 46.97 3.78
C ARG A 11 0.22 48.35 4.39
N ALA A 12 -0.30 48.63 5.58
CA ALA A 12 -0.17 49.94 6.23
C ALA A 12 1.20 50.16 6.90
N THR A 13 2.06 49.15 6.94
CA THR A 13 3.34 49.20 7.65
C THR A 13 4.49 48.68 6.79
N GLU A 14 5.66 49.30 6.93
CA GLU A 14 6.94 48.80 6.39
C GLU A 14 7.74 48.03 7.45
N ASP A 15 7.32 48.08 8.72
CA ASP A 15 7.96 47.40 9.83
C ASP A 15 7.71 45.88 9.76
N ASN A 16 8.80 45.11 9.71
CA ASN A 16 8.76 43.65 9.57
C ASN A 16 8.14 42.95 10.79
N ASP A 17 8.31 43.49 12.00
CA ASP A 17 7.74 42.91 13.22
C ASP A 17 6.22 43.10 13.22
N LEU A 18 5.74 44.28 12.80
CA LEU A 18 4.30 44.53 12.65
C LEU A 18 3.68 43.67 11.53
N LYS A 19 4.38 43.49 10.41
CA LYS A 19 3.96 42.55 9.35
C LYS A 19 3.88 41.11 9.86
N TYR A 20 4.88 40.67 10.63
CA TYR A 20 4.91 39.34 11.22
C TYR A 20 3.74 39.13 12.18
N MET A 21 3.48 40.11 13.06
CA MET A 21 2.35 40.06 13.99
C MET A 21 1.01 39.99 13.26
N ALA A 22 0.80 40.83 12.23
CA ALA A 22 -0.43 40.83 11.44
C ALA A 22 -0.68 39.46 10.77
N LEU A 23 0.36 38.81 10.25
CA LEU A 23 0.26 37.48 9.65
C LEU A 23 0.00 36.34 10.67
N LYS A 24 0.31 36.57 11.95
CA LYS A 24 0.12 35.60 13.04
C LYS A 24 -1.22 35.75 13.75
N GLU A 25 -2.00 36.77 13.42
CA GLU A 25 -3.29 36.98 14.06
C GLU A 25 -4.28 35.85 13.76
N GLU A 26 -5.09 35.50 14.76
CA GLU A 26 -6.14 34.50 14.60
C GLU A 26 -7.30 35.06 13.76
N LEU A 27 -7.44 34.48 12.57
CA LEU A 27 -8.54 34.74 11.64
C LEU A 27 -9.74 33.85 11.94
N SER A 28 -10.94 34.37 11.70
CA SER A 28 -12.16 33.55 11.79
C SER A 28 -12.14 32.47 10.70
N SER A 29 -12.39 31.22 11.08
CA SER A 29 -12.39 30.10 10.13
C SER A 29 -13.38 30.29 8.98
N VAL A 30 -14.58 30.80 9.30
CA VAL A 30 -15.64 31.09 8.31
C VAL A 30 -15.18 32.18 7.33
N ASP A 31 -14.58 33.24 7.84
CA ASP A 31 -14.14 34.37 7.03
C ASP A 31 -12.99 34.00 6.09
N VAL A 32 -12.02 33.21 6.56
CA VAL A 32 -10.95 32.66 5.70
C VAL A 32 -11.55 31.82 4.57
N CYS A 33 -12.55 30.99 4.87
CA CYS A 33 -13.19 30.14 3.86
C CYS A 33 -13.93 30.96 2.80
N GLU A 34 -14.69 31.98 3.21
CA GLU A 34 -15.46 32.83 2.28
C GLU A 34 -14.55 33.73 1.44
N ASN A 35 -13.47 34.26 2.06
CA ASN A 35 -12.59 35.25 1.47
C ASN A 35 -11.23 34.69 1.02
N LEU A 36 -11.08 33.36 0.87
CA LEU A 36 -9.80 32.72 0.51
C LEU A 36 -9.17 33.34 -0.75
N GLN A 37 -9.96 33.58 -1.80
CA GLN A 37 -9.47 34.20 -3.05
C GLN A 37 -8.81 35.55 -2.75
N ASN A 38 -9.54 36.40 -2.03
CA ASN A 38 -9.07 37.73 -1.67
C ASN A 38 -7.80 37.65 -0.81
N TYR A 39 -7.76 36.71 0.13
CA TYR A 39 -6.61 36.51 1.00
C TYR A 39 -5.36 36.07 0.21
N VAL A 40 -5.53 35.12 -0.70
CA VAL A 40 -4.45 34.60 -1.53
C VAL A 40 -3.95 35.65 -2.51
N ASP A 41 -4.85 36.28 -3.27
CA ASP A 41 -4.49 37.24 -4.33
C ASP A 41 -3.92 38.54 -3.77
N GLN A 42 -4.47 39.04 -2.67
CA GLN A 42 -4.09 40.36 -2.14
C GLN A 42 -2.99 40.31 -1.10
N LEU A 43 -2.75 39.16 -0.46
CA LEU A 43 -1.73 39.03 0.57
C LEU A 43 -0.78 37.88 0.32
N LEU A 44 -1.25 36.64 0.32
CA LEU A 44 -0.34 35.48 0.41
C LEU A 44 0.58 35.38 -0.81
N ILE A 45 0.05 35.45 -2.03
CA ILE A 45 0.85 35.42 -3.26
C ILE A 45 1.78 36.63 -3.35
N PRO A 46 1.32 37.90 -3.19
CA PRO A 46 2.21 39.06 -3.15
C PRO A 46 3.34 38.94 -2.15
N VAL A 47 3.11 38.39 -0.95
CA VAL A 47 4.18 38.17 0.04
C VAL A 47 5.21 37.18 -0.50
N LEU A 48 4.78 36.07 -1.10
CA LEU A 48 5.71 35.08 -1.66
C LEU A 48 6.54 35.66 -2.82
N THR A 49 5.96 36.55 -3.64
CA THR A 49 6.60 37.07 -4.86
C THR A 49 7.40 38.35 -4.67
N GLU A 50 6.95 39.26 -3.81
CA GLU A 50 7.46 40.63 -3.71
C GLU A 50 8.22 40.90 -2.41
N GLU A 51 7.85 40.24 -1.30
CA GLU A 51 8.46 40.55 0.02
C GLU A 51 9.94 40.16 0.07
N THR A 52 10.78 41.06 0.54
CA THR A 52 12.24 40.87 0.61
C THR A 52 12.69 40.20 1.89
N ASN A 53 11.91 40.29 2.97
CA ASN A 53 12.23 39.65 4.23
C ASN A 53 11.97 38.14 4.17
N ALA A 54 13.05 37.35 4.27
CA ALA A 54 12.99 35.89 4.19
C ALA A 54 12.18 35.23 5.32
N GLU A 55 12.15 35.80 6.52
CA GLU A 55 11.37 35.26 7.65
C GLU A 55 9.88 35.40 7.40
N ILE A 56 9.44 36.53 6.83
CA ILE A 56 8.05 36.77 6.46
C ILE A 56 7.63 35.83 5.33
N VAL A 57 8.47 35.69 4.30
CA VAL A 57 8.23 34.75 3.19
C VAL A 57 8.12 33.31 3.70
N ASN A 58 9.04 32.89 4.57
CA ASN A 58 9.04 31.55 5.15
C ASN A 58 7.82 31.32 6.06
N LEU A 59 7.41 32.33 6.84
CA LEU A 59 6.20 32.27 7.64
C LEU A 59 4.97 32.00 6.76
N VAL A 60 4.84 32.73 5.65
CA VAL A 60 3.71 32.53 4.72
C VAL A 60 3.77 31.18 4.04
N SER A 61 4.91 30.82 3.46
CA SER A 61 5.09 29.56 2.71
C SER A 61 4.87 28.32 3.57
N LEU A 62 5.36 28.33 4.81
CA LEU A 62 5.42 27.14 5.67
C LEU A 62 4.26 27.05 6.68
N GLN A 63 3.62 28.16 7.03
CA GLN A 63 2.62 28.19 8.11
C GLN A 63 1.31 28.85 7.69
N VAL A 64 1.33 30.11 7.24
CA VAL A 64 0.07 30.88 7.04
C VAL A 64 -0.72 30.34 5.85
N PHE A 65 -0.09 30.11 4.70
CA PHE A 65 -0.76 29.59 3.51
C PHE A 65 -1.30 28.17 3.75
N PRO A 66 -0.49 27.19 4.24
CA PRO A 66 -1.00 25.85 4.56
C PRO A 66 -2.15 25.87 5.59
N HIS A 67 -2.09 26.75 6.59
CA HIS A 67 -3.16 26.86 7.59
C HIS A 67 -4.46 27.40 6.98
N ALA A 68 -4.40 28.39 6.08
CA ALA A 68 -5.60 28.88 5.39
C ALA A 68 -6.29 27.76 4.57
N VAL A 69 -5.50 26.90 3.94
CA VAL A 69 -6.00 25.73 3.21
C VAL A 69 -6.60 24.69 4.16
N GLU A 70 -5.94 24.40 5.29
CA GLU A 70 -6.45 23.50 6.34
C GLU A 70 -7.80 23.98 6.91
N VAL A 71 -7.95 25.29 7.11
CA VAL A 71 -9.22 25.88 7.54
C VAL A 71 -10.30 25.64 6.49
N CYS A 72 -10.00 25.83 5.20
CA CYS A 72 -10.95 25.57 4.11
C CYS A 72 -11.36 24.10 4.00
N LEU A 73 -10.39 23.19 4.19
CA LEU A 73 -10.64 21.75 4.27
C LEU A 73 -11.58 21.40 5.43
N SER A 74 -11.25 21.88 6.64
CA SER A 74 -12.02 21.58 7.86
C SER A 74 -13.47 22.09 7.81
N ASN A 75 -13.74 23.09 6.96
CA ASN A 75 -15.07 23.65 6.76
C ASN A 75 -15.75 23.16 5.46
N ASN A 76 -15.23 22.12 4.82
CA ASN A 76 -15.80 21.51 3.61
C ASN A 76 -16.10 22.54 2.50
N LYS A 77 -15.16 23.47 2.26
CA LYS A 77 -15.32 24.46 1.18
C LYS A 77 -15.55 23.74 -0.15
N SER A 78 -16.62 24.11 -0.86
CA SER A 78 -17.03 23.48 -2.12
C SER A 78 -16.44 24.19 -3.35
N GLY A 79 -16.41 23.46 -4.46
CA GLY A 79 -15.94 23.96 -5.76
C GLY A 79 -14.45 23.73 -6.03
N PRO A 80 -13.94 24.10 -7.22
CA PRO A 80 -12.56 23.87 -7.66
C PRO A 80 -11.56 24.87 -7.02
N TRP A 81 -11.82 25.32 -5.79
CA TRP A 81 -11.03 26.36 -5.13
C TRP A 81 -9.57 25.95 -4.93
N PHE A 82 -9.31 24.66 -4.75
CA PHE A 82 -7.95 24.16 -4.63
C PHE A 82 -7.18 24.38 -5.94
N ASP A 83 -7.80 24.09 -7.09
CA ASP A 83 -7.17 24.27 -8.38
C ASP A 83 -7.02 25.77 -8.71
N ASP A 84 -8.11 26.53 -8.60
CA ASP A 84 -8.22 27.92 -9.09
C ASP A 84 -7.50 28.94 -8.19
N ILE A 85 -7.53 28.72 -6.88
CA ILE A 85 -7.05 29.69 -5.89
C ILE A 85 -5.67 29.32 -5.38
N VAL A 86 -5.35 28.02 -5.29
CA VAL A 86 -4.13 27.56 -4.63
C VAL A 86 -3.10 27.08 -5.66
N VAL A 87 -3.43 26.05 -6.43
CA VAL A 87 -2.45 25.35 -7.27
C VAL A 87 -2.07 26.16 -8.50
N GLU A 88 -3.05 26.60 -9.29
CA GLU A 88 -2.79 27.33 -10.52
C GLU A 88 -1.96 28.61 -10.31
N PRO A 89 -2.30 29.49 -9.34
CA PRO A 89 -1.48 30.68 -9.07
C PRO A 89 -0.03 30.35 -8.71
N LEU A 90 0.20 29.35 -7.85
CA LEU A 90 1.55 28.95 -7.47
C LEU A 90 2.33 28.37 -8.66
N ILE A 91 1.69 27.57 -9.52
CA ILE A 91 2.30 27.05 -10.76
C ILE A 91 2.62 28.18 -11.75
N GLN A 92 1.77 29.20 -11.86
CA GLN A 92 2.03 30.36 -12.70
C GLN A 92 3.29 31.12 -12.22
N HIS A 93 3.51 31.20 -10.91
CA HIS A 93 4.69 31.87 -10.33
C HIS A 93 5.99 31.06 -10.37
N MET A 94 5.97 29.78 -10.74
CA MET A 94 7.17 28.97 -10.95
C MET A 94 8.06 29.49 -12.09
N ALA A 95 7.54 30.30 -13.01
CA ALA A 95 8.34 30.91 -14.08
C ALA A 95 9.18 32.12 -13.60
N SER A 96 9.09 32.50 -12.32
CA SER A 96 9.78 33.66 -11.76
C SER A 96 11.12 33.29 -11.09
N ALA A 97 11.92 34.30 -10.74
CA ALA A 97 13.15 34.13 -9.96
C ALA A 97 12.93 33.49 -8.56
N ARG A 98 11.67 33.36 -8.12
CA ARG A 98 11.28 32.79 -6.83
C ARG A 98 10.57 31.43 -6.94
N ALA A 99 10.83 30.69 -8.02
CA ALA A 99 10.24 29.38 -8.28
C ALA A 99 10.31 28.44 -7.06
N THR A 100 11.46 28.38 -6.38
CA THR A 100 11.69 27.54 -5.20
C THR A 100 10.69 27.82 -4.06
N ILE A 101 10.31 29.08 -3.84
CA ILE A 101 9.33 29.47 -2.80
C ILE A 101 7.93 28.97 -3.19
N ALA A 102 7.55 29.10 -4.46
CA ALA A 102 6.28 28.60 -4.96
C ALA A 102 6.18 27.07 -4.81
N ILE A 103 7.24 26.35 -5.19
CA ILE A 103 7.31 24.88 -5.08
C ILE A 103 7.29 24.45 -3.61
N GLN A 104 8.02 25.11 -2.72
CA GLN A 104 8.00 24.83 -1.28
C GLN A 104 6.61 25.06 -0.67
N THR A 105 5.91 26.11 -1.11
CA THR A 105 4.54 26.39 -0.67
C THR A 105 3.60 25.29 -1.16
N LEU A 106 3.66 24.94 -2.45
CA LEU A 106 2.88 23.84 -3.05
C LEU A 106 3.11 22.52 -2.31
N LYS A 107 4.37 22.18 -2.01
CA LYS A 107 4.73 20.99 -1.23
C LYS A 107 4.03 21.00 0.13
N THR A 108 4.16 22.11 0.87
CA THR A 108 3.66 22.19 2.25
C THR A 108 2.14 22.11 2.31
N VAL A 109 1.47 22.81 1.38
CA VAL A 109 0.02 22.78 1.23
C VAL A 109 -0.47 21.38 0.82
N SER A 110 0.13 20.79 -0.22
CA SER A 110 -0.27 19.48 -0.74
C SER A 110 -0.03 18.37 0.29
N ARG A 111 1.07 18.45 1.06
CA ARG A 111 1.33 17.54 2.18
C ARG A 111 0.18 17.60 3.20
N LYS A 112 -0.25 18.81 3.57
CA LYS A 112 -1.33 19.00 4.54
C LYS A 112 -2.66 18.42 4.07
N ILE A 113 -2.95 18.53 2.77
CA ILE A 113 -4.12 17.88 2.15
C ILE A 113 -3.97 16.36 2.17
N SER A 114 -2.79 15.85 1.80
CA SER A 114 -2.53 14.41 1.74
C SER A 114 -2.63 13.71 3.11
N GLU A 115 -2.30 14.40 4.20
CA GLU A 115 -2.49 13.91 5.57
C GLU A 115 -3.96 13.62 5.89
N ASN A 116 -4.89 14.37 5.27
CA ASN A 116 -6.32 14.16 5.40
C ASN A 116 -6.86 13.09 4.45
N ARG A 117 -6.03 12.55 3.54
CA ARG A 117 -6.39 11.55 2.51
C ARG A 117 -7.55 11.99 1.62
N VAL A 118 -7.65 13.30 1.36
CA VAL A 118 -8.71 13.87 0.51
C VAL A 118 -8.16 14.22 -0.86
N ARG A 119 -8.86 13.79 -1.91
CA ARG A 119 -8.65 14.29 -3.27
C ARG A 119 -9.42 15.60 -3.45
N LEU A 120 -8.69 16.68 -3.76
CA LEU A 120 -9.28 17.98 -4.08
C LEU A 120 -9.09 18.39 -5.54
N GLY A 121 -8.07 17.85 -6.19
CA GLY A 121 -7.69 18.23 -7.54
C GLY A 121 -8.70 17.77 -8.57
N THR A 122 -9.26 18.72 -9.33
CA THR A 122 -10.25 18.44 -10.39
C THR A 122 -9.71 18.66 -11.81
N ARG A 123 -8.62 19.43 -11.95
CA ARG A 123 -7.96 19.76 -13.22
C ARG A 123 -6.59 19.09 -13.36
N PRO A 124 -6.52 17.80 -13.76
CA PRO A 124 -5.25 17.06 -13.86
C PRO A 124 -4.23 17.68 -14.84
N GLN A 125 -4.65 18.59 -15.72
CA GLN A 125 -3.76 19.39 -16.56
C GLN A 125 -2.74 20.20 -15.75
N LEU A 126 -3.10 20.63 -14.53
CA LEU A 126 -2.19 21.36 -13.64
C LEU A 126 -0.95 20.53 -13.24
N ILE A 127 -1.07 19.20 -13.18
CA ILE A 127 0.09 18.34 -12.95
C ILE A 127 1.05 18.38 -14.13
N GLN A 128 0.53 18.41 -15.36
CA GLN A 128 1.36 18.57 -16.56
C GLN A 128 2.01 19.95 -16.60
N ASP A 129 1.27 21.00 -16.23
CA ASP A 129 1.82 22.36 -16.14
C ASP A 129 2.93 22.47 -15.08
N PHE A 130 2.78 21.77 -13.95
CA PHE A 130 3.83 21.65 -12.95
C PHE A 130 5.06 20.94 -13.52
N LEU A 131 4.88 19.77 -14.14
CA LEU A 131 5.95 18.96 -14.73
C LEU A 131 6.72 19.70 -15.84
N GLN A 132 6.05 20.60 -16.58
CA GLN A 132 6.69 21.43 -17.60
C GLN A 132 7.56 22.56 -17.02
N LYS A 133 7.33 22.97 -15.76
CA LYS A 133 7.98 24.13 -15.14
C LYS A 133 8.94 23.76 -14.01
N CYS A 134 8.81 22.57 -13.42
CA CYS A 134 9.66 22.16 -12.32
C CYS A 134 11.07 21.78 -12.80
N ASP A 135 12.03 21.95 -11.90
CA ASP A 135 13.38 21.40 -12.07
C ASP A 135 13.44 19.96 -11.50
N ASP A 136 14.61 19.34 -11.61
CA ASP A 136 14.91 17.99 -11.12
C ASP A 136 15.40 17.97 -9.66
N THR A 137 15.15 19.05 -8.90
CA THR A 137 15.56 19.13 -7.50
C THR A 137 14.71 18.23 -6.60
N VAL A 138 15.28 17.81 -5.48
CA VAL A 138 14.55 17.04 -4.44
C VAL A 138 13.26 17.74 -4.01
N LEU A 139 13.27 19.07 -3.95
CA LEU A 139 12.09 19.86 -3.59
C LEU A 139 10.93 19.70 -4.59
N SER A 140 11.25 19.74 -5.89
CA SER A 140 10.27 19.55 -6.97
C SER A 140 9.70 18.13 -6.96
N VAL A 141 10.56 17.13 -6.76
CA VAL A 141 10.16 15.71 -6.64
C VAL A 141 9.23 15.51 -5.43
N GLU A 142 9.57 16.06 -4.26
CA GLU A 142 8.71 15.99 -3.07
C GLU A 142 7.36 16.68 -3.27
N ALA A 143 7.37 17.88 -3.86
CA ALA A 143 6.15 18.63 -4.16
C ALA A 143 5.23 17.82 -5.08
N LEU A 144 5.80 17.21 -6.12
CA LEU A 144 5.08 16.36 -7.05
C LEU A 144 4.48 15.12 -6.38
N CYS A 145 5.22 14.45 -5.48
CA CYS A 145 4.69 13.31 -4.72
C CYS A 145 3.39 13.66 -4.01
N TYR A 146 3.33 14.79 -3.31
CA TYR A 146 2.11 15.21 -2.61
C TYR A 146 1.03 15.73 -3.55
N LEU A 147 1.41 16.44 -4.62
CA LEU A 147 0.46 16.89 -5.64
C LEU A 147 -0.25 15.71 -6.31
N ILE A 148 0.48 14.64 -6.65
CA ILE A 148 -0.11 13.42 -7.20
C ILE A 148 -1.19 12.87 -6.27
N GLN A 149 -0.96 12.87 -4.95
CA GLN A 149 -1.94 12.40 -3.97
C GLN A 149 -3.18 13.29 -3.86
N CYS A 150 -3.06 14.59 -4.22
CA CYS A 150 -4.17 15.53 -4.21
C CYS A 150 -5.05 15.41 -5.47
N TYR A 151 -4.51 14.92 -6.59
CA TYR A 151 -5.18 14.89 -7.90
C TYR A 151 -5.60 13.48 -8.34
N TYR A 152 -4.83 12.48 -7.97
CA TYR A 152 -5.03 11.10 -8.39
C TYR A 152 -5.30 10.22 -7.18
N ASP A 153 -6.30 9.39 -7.33
CA ASP A 153 -6.66 8.35 -6.39
C ASP A 153 -6.77 7.04 -7.17
N ILE A 154 -7.40 6.05 -6.56
CA ILE A 154 -7.57 4.77 -7.19
C ILE A 154 -8.63 4.75 -8.31
N HIS A 155 -9.57 5.71 -8.32
CA HIS A 155 -10.61 5.86 -9.35
C HIS A 155 -10.14 6.73 -10.51
N HIS A 156 -9.34 7.74 -10.20
CA HIS A 156 -8.80 8.71 -11.12
C HIS A 156 -7.31 8.42 -11.24
N GLY A 157 -6.99 7.34 -11.95
CA GLY A 157 -5.61 6.91 -12.08
C GLY A 157 -4.77 7.84 -12.96
N ILE A 158 -3.47 7.87 -12.72
CA ILE A 158 -2.52 8.67 -13.51
C ILE A 158 -2.50 8.13 -14.95
N PRO A 159 -2.72 8.98 -15.97
CA PRO A 159 -2.70 8.56 -17.37
C PRO A 159 -1.26 8.37 -17.90
N PRO A 160 -1.08 7.63 -19.02
CA PRO A 160 0.25 7.31 -19.56
C PRO A 160 1.14 8.54 -19.78
N VAL A 161 0.58 9.60 -20.38
CA VAL A 161 1.31 10.84 -20.70
C VAL A 161 1.93 11.48 -19.46
N VAL A 162 1.25 11.41 -18.32
CA VAL A 162 1.74 11.99 -17.06
C VAL A 162 2.80 11.08 -16.44
N ILE A 163 2.61 9.75 -16.48
CA ILE A 163 3.64 8.81 -16.00
C ILE A 163 4.94 8.93 -16.79
N ASP A 164 4.89 9.09 -18.12
CA ASP A 164 6.09 9.26 -18.93
C ASP A 164 6.89 10.50 -18.53
N GLN A 165 6.19 11.61 -18.25
CA GLN A 165 6.81 12.85 -17.76
C GLN A 165 7.43 12.66 -16.37
N ILE A 166 6.72 11.96 -15.47
CA ILE A 166 7.22 11.63 -14.13
C ILE A 166 8.49 10.77 -14.21
N LEU A 167 8.50 9.73 -15.04
CA LEU A 167 9.67 8.86 -15.22
C LEU A 167 10.83 9.64 -15.85
N THR A 168 10.55 10.54 -16.79
CA THR A 168 11.57 11.41 -17.38
C THR A 168 12.22 12.29 -16.31
N LEU A 169 11.42 12.91 -15.44
CA LEU A 169 11.91 13.71 -14.31
C LEU A 169 12.72 12.86 -13.31
N ALA A 170 12.22 11.67 -12.98
CA ALA A 170 12.90 10.74 -12.09
C ALA A 170 14.27 10.28 -12.63
N ARG A 171 14.41 10.18 -13.95
CA ARG A 171 15.67 9.81 -14.62
C ARG A 171 16.66 10.95 -14.72
N SER A 172 16.20 12.20 -14.83
CA SER A 172 17.07 13.36 -14.94
C SER A 172 17.69 13.79 -13.60
N GLY A 173 16.96 13.59 -12.49
CA GLY A 173 17.38 14.02 -11.17
C GLY A 173 18.36 13.09 -10.44
N SER A 174 18.70 13.45 -9.19
CA SER A 174 19.51 12.59 -8.34
C SER A 174 18.76 11.30 -7.98
N GLN A 175 19.40 10.15 -8.24
CA GLN A 175 18.86 8.82 -7.94
C GLN A 175 18.93 8.55 -6.43
N GLY A 176 17.99 9.13 -5.66
CA GLY A 176 17.86 8.96 -4.21
C GLY A 176 16.49 8.44 -3.78
N ASP A 177 16.29 8.33 -2.47
CA ASP A 177 15.06 7.77 -1.88
C ASP A 177 13.80 8.54 -2.28
N THR A 178 13.90 9.86 -2.47
CA THR A 178 12.77 10.68 -2.92
C THR A 178 12.29 10.30 -4.33
N THR A 179 13.22 9.97 -5.22
CA THR A 179 12.91 9.53 -6.60
C THR A 179 12.26 8.15 -6.58
N ARG A 180 12.74 7.24 -5.72
CA ARG A 180 12.13 5.93 -5.50
C ARG A 180 10.69 6.08 -5.00
N LEU A 181 10.47 6.98 -4.03
CA LEU A 181 9.15 7.31 -3.52
C LEU A 181 8.24 7.85 -4.61
N LEU A 182 8.72 8.76 -5.46
CA LEU A 182 7.94 9.31 -6.57
C LEU A 182 7.48 8.22 -7.53
N ILE A 183 8.38 7.32 -7.95
CA ILE A 183 8.04 6.20 -8.84
C ILE A 183 6.97 5.31 -8.19
N ARG A 184 7.18 4.93 -6.93
CA ARG A 184 6.26 4.08 -6.19
C ARG A 184 4.87 4.71 -6.05
N GLU A 185 4.81 5.96 -5.59
CA GLU A 185 3.54 6.68 -5.39
C GLU A 185 2.79 6.97 -6.69
N SER A 186 3.53 7.14 -7.79
CA SER A 186 2.95 7.35 -9.11
C SER A 186 2.37 6.06 -9.68
N LEU A 187 3.14 4.97 -9.65
CA LEU A 187 2.68 3.67 -10.17
C LEU A 187 1.59 3.05 -9.29
N SER A 188 1.59 3.31 -7.97
CA SER A 188 0.50 2.85 -7.09
C SER A 188 -0.87 3.49 -7.44
N ARG A 189 -0.86 4.63 -8.14
CA ARG A 189 -2.04 5.38 -8.62
C ARG A 189 -2.19 5.39 -10.13
N ALA A 190 -1.32 4.73 -10.88
CA ALA A 190 -1.43 4.67 -12.34
C ALA A 190 -2.70 3.91 -12.75
N ASN A 191 -3.35 4.37 -13.83
CA ASN A 191 -4.45 3.60 -14.43
C ASN A 191 -3.91 2.38 -15.19
N LEU A 192 -4.79 1.45 -15.59
CA LEU A 192 -4.35 0.23 -16.27
C LEU A 192 -3.60 0.52 -17.58
N GLU A 193 -4.05 1.51 -18.34
CA GLU A 193 -3.41 1.93 -19.60
C GLU A 193 -1.95 2.36 -19.37
N ALA A 194 -1.70 3.15 -18.31
CA ALA A 194 -0.37 3.61 -17.95
C ALA A 194 0.52 2.46 -17.47
N ILE A 195 -0.01 1.52 -16.68
CA ILE A 195 0.75 0.33 -16.26
C ILE A 195 1.18 -0.50 -17.46
N LEU A 196 0.26 -0.76 -18.40
CA LEU A 196 0.56 -1.52 -19.62
C LEU A 196 1.60 -0.80 -20.49
N HIS A 197 1.51 0.52 -20.59
CA HIS A 197 2.46 1.36 -21.35
C HIS A 197 3.87 1.34 -20.77
N VAL A 198 3.99 1.31 -19.44
CA VAL A 198 5.25 1.48 -18.71
C VAL A 198 5.99 0.15 -18.53
N GLY A 199 5.31 -1.00 -18.63
CA GLY A 199 5.91 -2.32 -18.37
C GLY A 199 7.16 -2.65 -19.20
N THR A 200 7.31 -2.08 -20.38
CA THR A 200 8.50 -2.28 -21.24
C THR A 200 9.57 -1.20 -21.07
N GLN A 201 9.27 -0.13 -20.32
CA GLN A 201 10.10 1.07 -20.24
C GLN A 201 10.85 1.19 -18.92
N LEU A 202 10.39 0.53 -17.86
CA LEU A 202 11.06 0.55 -16.55
C LEU A 202 12.40 -0.17 -16.66
N ASN A 203 13.46 0.49 -16.20
CA ASN A 203 14.71 -0.19 -15.92
C ASN A 203 14.61 -0.97 -14.59
N LEU A 204 15.60 -1.81 -14.31
CA LEU A 204 15.55 -2.70 -13.15
C LEU A 204 15.49 -1.96 -11.80
N GLN A 205 16.15 -0.81 -11.67
CA GLN A 205 16.14 -0.01 -10.44
C GLN A 205 14.80 0.70 -10.21
N GLU A 206 14.18 1.18 -11.29
CA GLU A 206 12.82 1.73 -11.26
C GLU A 206 11.80 0.64 -10.93
N LEU A 207 11.97 -0.56 -11.51
CA LEU A 207 11.14 -1.72 -11.23
C LEU A 207 11.30 -2.20 -9.78
N GLU A 208 12.51 -2.16 -9.22
CA GLU A 208 12.76 -2.44 -7.80
C GLU A 208 11.96 -1.48 -6.91
N SER A 209 12.00 -0.19 -7.21
CA SER A 209 11.21 0.82 -6.48
C SER A 209 9.70 0.62 -6.64
N ALA A 210 9.26 0.26 -7.84
CA ALA A 210 7.86 -0.02 -8.16
C ALA A 210 7.36 -1.35 -7.57
N SER A 211 8.26 -2.30 -7.31
CA SER A 211 7.86 -3.65 -6.91
C SER A 211 7.17 -3.69 -5.55
N GLU A 212 7.38 -2.69 -4.69
CA GLU A 212 6.61 -2.53 -3.44
C GLU A 212 5.09 -2.41 -3.68
N CYS A 213 4.67 -1.87 -4.83
CA CYS A 213 3.27 -1.83 -5.26
C CYS A 213 2.91 -2.98 -6.23
N TRP A 214 3.47 -4.17 -5.99
CA TRP A 214 3.37 -5.37 -6.83
C TRP A 214 1.96 -5.64 -7.39
N TRP A 215 0.90 -5.38 -6.63
CA TRP A 215 -0.48 -5.64 -7.04
C TRP A 215 -0.88 -4.82 -8.27
N ARG A 216 -0.30 -3.63 -8.46
CA ARG A 216 -0.50 -2.83 -9.67
C ARG A 216 0.20 -3.40 -10.89
N LEU A 217 1.33 -4.08 -10.69
CA LEU A 217 2.15 -4.65 -11.76
C LEU A 217 1.66 -6.03 -12.21
N ALA A 218 0.68 -6.62 -11.53
CA ALA A 218 0.15 -7.94 -11.87
C ALA A 218 -0.30 -8.10 -13.35
N PRO A 219 -0.95 -7.11 -14.01
CA PRO A 219 -1.30 -7.21 -15.43
C PRO A 219 -0.10 -7.45 -16.37
N ILE A 220 1.08 -7.00 -15.98
CA ILE A 220 2.35 -7.13 -16.74
C ILE A 220 3.35 -8.06 -16.06
N GLY A 221 2.99 -8.69 -14.93
CA GLY A 221 3.93 -9.42 -14.07
C GLY A 221 4.62 -10.60 -14.77
N VAL A 222 3.89 -11.33 -15.61
CA VAL A 222 4.45 -12.45 -16.40
C VAL A 222 5.39 -11.92 -17.49
N GLU A 223 5.07 -10.79 -18.11
CA GLU A 223 5.92 -10.18 -19.13
C GLU A 223 7.23 -9.67 -18.51
N LEU A 224 7.15 -8.93 -17.40
CA LEU A 224 8.30 -8.46 -16.62
C LEU A 224 9.20 -9.62 -16.15
N PHE A 225 8.58 -10.73 -15.75
CA PHE A 225 9.30 -11.93 -15.35
C PHE A 225 10.21 -12.45 -16.47
N HIS A 226 9.69 -12.55 -17.70
CA HIS A 226 10.47 -13.05 -18.84
C HIS A 226 11.43 -12.02 -19.44
N SER A 227 11.02 -10.75 -19.56
CA SER A 227 11.78 -9.73 -20.26
C SER A 227 12.90 -9.11 -19.42
N GLN A 228 12.71 -9.05 -18.09
CA GLN A 228 13.66 -8.36 -17.19
C GLN A 228 14.20 -9.27 -16.09
N LEU A 229 13.32 -9.93 -15.31
CA LEU A 229 13.75 -10.61 -14.08
C LEU A 229 14.58 -11.88 -14.35
N LEU A 230 14.15 -12.75 -15.26
CA LEU A 230 14.91 -13.95 -15.62
C LEU A 230 16.31 -13.61 -16.18
N PRO A 231 16.45 -12.70 -17.17
CA PRO A 231 17.77 -12.26 -17.62
C PRO A 231 18.62 -11.65 -16.49
N ALA A 232 18.00 -10.84 -15.61
CA ALA A 232 18.71 -10.16 -14.54
C ALA A 232 19.24 -11.11 -13.45
N LEU A 233 18.58 -12.25 -13.21
CA LEU A 233 19.07 -13.30 -12.30
C LEU A 233 20.38 -13.93 -12.80
N SER A 234 20.52 -14.10 -14.12
CA SER A 234 21.72 -14.68 -14.73
C SER A 234 22.92 -13.73 -14.74
N ASN A 235 22.73 -12.43 -14.50
CA ASN A 235 23.81 -11.45 -14.46
C ASN A 235 24.14 -11.06 -13.01
N HIS A 236 25.41 -11.22 -12.62
CA HIS A 236 25.90 -10.96 -11.27
C HIS A 236 25.61 -9.53 -10.77
N GLU A 237 25.70 -8.51 -11.62
CA GLU A 237 25.50 -7.11 -11.21
C GLU A 237 24.02 -6.79 -10.93
N SER A 238 23.12 -7.35 -11.72
CA SER A 238 21.67 -7.09 -11.63
C SER A 238 20.91 -8.08 -10.74
N ARG A 239 21.54 -9.20 -10.37
CA ARG A 239 20.93 -10.27 -9.58
C ARG A 239 20.36 -9.79 -8.23
N PRO A 240 21.04 -8.91 -7.46
CA PRO A 240 20.50 -8.44 -6.18
C PRO A 240 19.14 -7.75 -6.35
N SER A 241 19.04 -6.77 -7.26
CA SER A 241 17.78 -6.07 -7.56
C SER A 241 16.69 -7.02 -8.06
N ALA A 242 17.04 -7.98 -8.92
CA ALA A 242 16.10 -8.99 -9.40
C ALA A 242 15.54 -9.85 -8.25
N LEU A 243 16.39 -10.27 -7.30
CA LEU A 243 15.98 -11.03 -6.12
C LEU A 243 15.10 -10.20 -5.17
N HIS A 244 15.41 -8.91 -4.97
CA HIS A 244 14.56 -8.00 -4.21
C HIS A 244 13.18 -7.82 -4.86
N ILE A 245 13.11 -7.61 -6.18
CA ILE A 245 11.84 -7.54 -6.90
C ILE A 245 11.05 -8.84 -6.75
N LEU A 246 11.71 -9.99 -6.89
CA LEU A 246 11.06 -11.29 -6.74
C LEU A 246 10.52 -11.52 -5.34
N LEU A 247 11.20 -11.02 -4.30
CA LEU A 247 10.69 -11.06 -2.93
C LEU A 247 9.37 -10.30 -2.79
N HIS A 248 9.25 -9.11 -3.39
CA HIS A 248 7.99 -8.37 -3.41
C HIS A 248 6.93 -9.06 -4.30
N PHE A 249 7.34 -9.68 -5.40
CA PHE A 249 6.47 -10.44 -6.30
C PHE A 249 6.13 -11.83 -5.76
N GLN A 250 6.46 -12.14 -4.50
CA GLN A 250 6.11 -13.41 -3.87
C GLN A 250 4.67 -13.88 -4.15
N PRO A 251 3.63 -13.03 -4.03
CA PRO A 251 2.26 -13.46 -4.28
C PRO A 251 2.05 -14.04 -5.69
N PHE A 252 2.85 -13.63 -6.69
CA PHE A 252 2.73 -14.12 -8.06
C PHE A 252 3.07 -15.60 -8.22
N TYR A 253 3.86 -16.17 -7.31
CA TYR A 253 4.29 -17.57 -7.36
C TYR A 253 3.99 -18.35 -6.07
N THR A 254 3.37 -17.73 -5.06
CA THR A 254 2.95 -18.44 -3.85
C THR A 254 1.46 -18.49 -3.60
N VAL A 255 0.69 -17.51 -4.07
CA VAL A 255 -0.74 -17.46 -3.79
C VAL A 255 -1.51 -18.16 -4.90
N LYS A 256 -2.27 -19.20 -4.53
CA LYS A 256 -3.17 -19.88 -5.45
C LYS A 256 -4.43 -19.06 -5.67
N ARG A 257 -4.73 -18.81 -6.92
CA ARG A 257 -5.90 -18.12 -7.44
C ARG A 257 -7.13 -19.04 -7.41
N LEU A 258 -8.30 -18.50 -7.79
CA LEU A 258 -9.55 -19.24 -7.91
C LEU A 258 -9.45 -20.44 -8.88
N ASP A 259 -8.56 -20.38 -9.86
CA ASP A 259 -8.28 -21.45 -10.84
C ASP A 259 -7.21 -22.46 -10.37
N ASP A 260 -6.85 -22.43 -9.07
CA ASP A 260 -5.84 -23.27 -8.43
C ASP A 260 -4.41 -23.13 -8.99
N LYS A 261 -4.15 -22.07 -9.75
CA LYS A 261 -2.82 -21.71 -10.27
C LYS A 261 -2.30 -20.45 -9.59
N THR A 262 -1.00 -20.22 -9.63
CA THR A 262 -0.43 -18.91 -9.28
C THR A 262 -0.51 -17.97 -10.49
N LEU A 263 -0.14 -16.70 -10.33
CA LEU A 263 -0.08 -15.77 -11.46
C LEU A 263 0.99 -16.18 -12.48
N LEU A 264 2.18 -16.58 -12.02
CA LEU A 264 3.25 -17.07 -12.92
C LEU A 264 2.87 -18.39 -13.57
N GLY A 265 2.17 -19.27 -12.85
CA GLY A 265 1.81 -20.61 -13.31
C GLY A 265 2.97 -21.62 -13.22
N PRO A 266 2.66 -22.92 -13.36
CA PRO A 266 3.56 -24.00 -12.96
C PRO A 266 4.83 -24.10 -13.81
N ASP A 267 4.79 -23.67 -15.07
CA ASP A 267 5.96 -23.75 -15.96
C ASP A 267 6.96 -22.63 -15.66
N ASN A 268 6.46 -21.41 -15.40
CA ASN A 268 7.30 -20.29 -14.98
C ASN A 268 7.85 -20.47 -13.55
N GLU A 269 7.08 -21.07 -12.65
CA GLU A 269 7.58 -21.47 -11.32
C GLU A 269 8.75 -22.46 -11.39
N LYS A 270 8.71 -23.42 -12.34
CA LYS A 270 9.82 -24.35 -12.57
C LYS A 270 11.05 -23.61 -13.11
N LEU A 271 10.85 -22.71 -14.07
CA LEU A 271 11.92 -21.88 -14.62
C LEU A 271 12.57 -21.02 -13.53
N LEU A 272 11.78 -20.32 -12.72
CA LEU A 272 12.27 -19.52 -11.59
C LEU A 272 13.07 -20.39 -10.61
N LEU A 273 12.55 -21.55 -10.22
CA LEU A 273 13.25 -22.45 -9.30
C LEU A 273 14.58 -22.95 -9.89
N GLN A 274 14.65 -23.20 -11.20
CA GLN A 274 15.88 -23.60 -11.86
C GLN A 274 16.90 -22.45 -11.84
N SER A 275 16.51 -21.24 -12.25
CA SER A 275 17.38 -20.07 -12.27
C SER A 275 17.90 -19.68 -10.88
N LEU A 276 17.08 -19.85 -9.84
CA LEU A 276 17.50 -19.62 -8.45
C LEU A 276 18.52 -20.66 -7.96
N LYS A 277 18.36 -21.93 -8.36
CA LYS A 277 19.35 -22.97 -8.03
C LYS A 277 20.69 -22.72 -8.70
N GLU A 278 20.67 -22.30 -9.96
CA GLU A 278 21.87 -21.90 -10.69
C GLU A 278 22.54 -20.71 -9.99
N SER A 279 21.75 -19.70 -9.59
CA SER A 279 22.24 -18.52 -8.86
C SER A 279 22.81 -18.87 -7.47
N ASP A 280 22.17 -19.72 -6.67
CA ASP A 280 22.68 -20.15 -5.35
C ASP A 280 23.98 -20.96 -5.48
N GLN A 281 24.12 -21.78 -6.52
CA GLN A 281 25.36 -22.51 -6.80
C GLN A 281 26.50 -21.56 -7.17
N GLU A 282 26.24 -20.55 -8.00
CA GLU A 282 27.22 -19.52 -8.35
C GLU A 282 27.64 -18.68 -7.15
N LEU A 283 26.68 -18.23 -6.32
CA LEU A 283 26.95 -17.51 -5.08
C LEU A 283 27.78 -18.36 -4.09
N SER A 284 27.51 -19.67 -4.04
CA SER A 284 28.29 -20.60 -3.21
C SER A 284 29.72 -20.80 -3.71
N ARG A 285 29.95 -20.72 -5.04
CA ARG A 285 31.31 -20.80 -5.62
C ARG A 285 32.08 -19.49 -5.46
N ALA A 286 31.44 -18.35 -5.66
CA ALA A 286 32.06 -17.04 -5.45
C ALA A 286 32.55 -16.86 -4.00
N ALA A 287 31.78 -17.33 -3.02
CA ALA A 287 32.18 -17.37 -1.61
C ALA A 287 33.41 -18.25 -1.33
N LEU A 288 33.73 -19.21 -2.21
CA LEU A 288 34.91 -20.09 -2.11
C LEU A 288 36.11 -19.58 -2.93
N GLU A 289 35.88 -18.69 -3.90
CA GLU A 289 36.88 -18.20 -4.86
C GLU A 289 37.40 -16.78 -4.56
N ALA A 290 36.91 -16.09 -3.52
CA ALA A 290 37.46 -14.81 -3.06
C ALA A 290 38.97 -14.97 -2.76
N PRO A 291 39.87 -14.38 -3.59
CA PRO A 291 41.29 -14.58 -3.43
C PRO A 291 41.81 -13.75 -2.26
N ASP A 292 42.66 -14.41 -1.49
CA ASP A 292 43.53 -13.92 -0.44
C ASP A 292 44.47 -12.83 -1.01
N ASN A 293 43.97 -11.61 -1.22
CA ASN A 293 44.78 -10.47 -1.65
C ASN A 293 45.50 -9.84 -0.44
N THR A 294 46.29 -10.63 0.27
CA THR A 294 47.48 -10.11 0.95
C THR A 294 48.59 -9.98 -0.10
N HIS A 295 48.51 -8.94 -0.94
CA HIS A 295 49.70 -8.43 -1.61
C HIS A 295 50.40 -7.49 -0.63
N THR A 296 51.42 -8.04 0.04
CA THR A 296 52.52 -7.29 0.64
C THR A 296 53.21 -6.53 -0.49
N GLU A 297 52.77 -5.30 -0.75
CA GLU A 297 53.66 -4.30 -1.38
C GLU A 297 54.59 -3.81 -0.28
N GLU A 298 55.77 -4.41 -0.20
CA GLU A 298 56.95 -3.79 0.41
C GLU A 298 57.25 -2.51 -0.37
N ALA A 299 56.64 -1.41 0.05
CA ALA A 299 57.09 -0.07 -0.29
C ALA A 299 58.21 0.29 0.69
N ASP A 300 59.45 0.11 0.24
CA ASP A 300 60.61 0.87 0.74
C ASP A 300 60.26 2.36 0.68
N SER A 301 59.87 2.92 1.81
CA SER A 301 59.67 4.36 1.98
C SER A 301 60.53 4.83 3.14
N ASP A 302 61.76 5.23 2.80
CA ASP A 302 62.58 6.14 3.59
C ASP A 302 61.73 7.38 3.94
N SER A 303 61.23 7.44 5.18
CA SER A 303 60.56 8.62 5.73
C SER A 303 61.08 8.85 7.13
N ASP A 304 61.90 9.90 7.25
CA ASP A 304 62.43 10.47 8.48
C ASP A 304 61.38 10.45 9.61
N SER A 305 61.65 9.67 10.65
CA SER A 305 60.82 9.60 11.83
C SER A 305 60.94 10.92 12.60
N ASP A 306 59.87 11.69 12.67
CA ASP A 306 59.79 12.94 13.42
C ASP A 306 60.10 12.69 14.91
N PRO A 307 61.19 13.24 15.47
CA PRO A 307 61.57 13.05 16.88
C PRO A 307 60.49 13.52 17.86
N ALA A 308 59.61 14.45 17.45
CA ALA A 308 58.53 14.96 18.28
C ALA A 308 57.42 13.93 18.47
N GLN A 309 57.16 13.09 17.46
CA GLN A 309 56.12 12.07 17.53
C GLN A 309 56.55 10.89 18.41
N THR A 310 57.85 10.54 18.38
CA THR A 310 58.45 9.53 19.25
C THR A 310 58.50 9.98 20.71
N ALA A 311 58.72 11.27 20.97
CA ALA A 311 58.70 11.83 22.32
C ALA A 311 57.27 11.85 22.91
N TYR A 312 56.26 12.16 22.10
CA TYR A 312 54.86 12.14 22.54
C TYR A 312 54.37 10.72 22.90
N LEU A 313 54.76 9.71 22.11
CA LEU A 313 54.43 8.31 22.39
C LEU A 313 55.15 7.77 23.65
N ALA A 314 56.30 8.33 24.01
CA ALA A 314 57.04 7.98 25.22
C ALA A 314 56.50 8.64 26.50
N GLU A 315 55.71 9.71 26.39
CA GLU A 315 55.09 10.42 27.51
C GLU A 315 53.70 9.86 27.89
N LEU A 316 53.16 8.92 27.12
CA LEU A 316 51.91 8.24 27.48
C LEU A 316 52.17 7.22 28.60
N PRO A 317 51.50 7.33 29.76
CA PRO A 317 51.64 6.36 30.85
C PRO A 317 51.17 4.98 30.39
N SER A 318 52.04 3.98 30.54
CA SER A 318 51.96 2.62 29.98
C SER A 318 50.93 1.69 30.62
N ASP A 319 49.90 2.21 31.30
CA ASP A 319 48.98 1.40 32.11
C ASP A 319 47.53 1.55 31.64
N GLU A 320 47.26 1.16 30.39
CA GLU A 320 46.00 0.53 30.02
C GLU A 320 46.35 -0.65 29.11
N GLU A 321 46.38 -1.85 29.70
CA GLU A 321 46.33 -3.11 28.95
C GLU A 321 45.03 -3.12 28.13
N ILE A 322 45.11 -2.64 26.89
CA ILE A 322 44.09 -2.95 25.89
C ILE A 322 44.29 -4.43 25.57
N GLU A 323 43.48 -5.28 26.21
CA GLU A 323 43.28 -6.67 25.81
C GLU A 323 42.79 -6.66 24.36
N PHE A 324 43.71 -6.80 23.42
CA PHE A 324 43.36 -7.27 22.08
C PHE A 324 42.95 -8.74 22.26
N GLU A 325 41.64 -9.00 22.16
CA GLU A 325 41.13 -10.35 21.98
C GLU A 325 41.86 -10.95 20.77
N ASN A 326 42.80 -11.85 21.05
CA ASN A 326 43.34 -12.75 20.05
C ASN A 326 42.20 -13.68 19.64
N GLU A 327 41.42 -13.28 18.63
CA GLU A 327 40.58 -14.21 17.89
C GLU A 327 41.50 -15.19 17.18
N ALA A 328 41.57 -16.38 17.77
CA ALA A 328 42.20 -17.55 17.21
C ALA A 328 41.56 -17.91 15.86
N GLU A 329 42.43 -18.31 14.93
CA GLU A 329 42.14 -19.03 13.69
C GLU A 329 40.79 -19.78 13.66
N GLY A 330 39.90 -19.39 12.76
CA GLY A 330 38.68 -20.15 12.51
C GLY A 330 37.71 -19.47 11.55
N THR A 331 37.73 -19.90 10.29
CA THR A 331 36.69 -19.70 9.26
C THR A 331 36.30 -18.25 8.94
N THR A 332 36.92 -17.71 7.89
CA THR A 332 36.50 -16.50 7.17
C THR A 332 35.05 -16.63 6.73
N GLU A 333 34.14 -15.90 7.39
CA GLU A 333 32.75 -15.78 6.97
C GLU A 333 32.65 -14.98 5.66
N PRO A 334 31.71 -15.33 4.75
CA PRO A 334 31.45 -14.58 3.53
C PRO A 334 31.00 -13.15 3.81
N SER A 335 31.27 -12.23 2.87
CA SER A 335 30.96 -10.81 3.01
C SER A 335 29.47 -10.60 3.40
N PRO A 336 29.14 -9.66 4.31
CA PRO A 336 27.78 -9.51 4.85
C PRO A 336 26.72 -9.20 3.78
N GLN A 337 27.11 -8.63 2.63
CA GLN A 337 26.22 -8.40 1.49
C GLN A 337 25.90 -9.70 0.70
N GLU A 338 26.88 -10.56 0.48
CA GLU A 338 26.67 -11.84 -0.22
C GLU A 338 25.88 -12.84 0.63
N THR A 339 26.10 -12.81 1.95
CA THR A 339 25.31 -13.58 2.93
C THR A 339 23.85 -13.14 2.94
N SER A 340 23.59 -11.84 2.76
CA SER A 340 22.24 -11.27 2.63
C SER A 340 21.54 -11.70 1.33
N ILE A 341 22.23 -11.60 0.18
CA ILE A 341 21.66 -11.95 -1.14
C ILE A 341 21.36 -13.45 -1.25
N ARG A 342 22.28 -14.29 -0.76
CA ARG A 342 22.07 -15.75 -0.72
C ARG A 342 20.88 -16.11 0.19
N GLY A 343 20.73 -15.42 1.31
CA GLY A 343 19.57 -15.55 2.19
C GLY A 343 18.25 -15.29 1.46
N ILE A 344 18.16 -14.20 0.70
CA ILE A 344 16.97 -13.87 -0.11
C ILE A 344 16.69 -14.97 -1.15
N CYS A 345 17.73 -15.44 -1.85
CA CYS A 345 17.59 -16.53 -2.82
C CYS A 345 17.02 -17.81 -2.19
N GLN A 346 17.56 -18.20 -1.02
CA GLN A 346 17.12 -19.37 -0.27
C GLN A 346 15.69 -19.21 0.27
N GLU A 347 15.32 -18.02 0.73
CA GLU A 347 13.96 -17.71 1.16
C GLU A 347 12.95 -17.89 0.02
N ILE A 348 13.24 -17.35 -1.16
CA ILE A 348 12.37 -17.50 -2.34
C ILE A 348 12.24 -18.97 -2.72
N MET A 349 13.36 -19.72 -2.75
CA MET A 349 13.34 -21.15 -3.03
C MET A 349 12.53 -21.94 -1.99
N ALA A 350 12.66 -21.63 -0.70
CA ALA A 350 11.90 -22.27 0.37
C ALA A 350 10.39 -22.07 0.18
N LYS A 351 9.97 -20.83 -0.11
CA LYS A 351 8.57 -20.47 -0.38
C LYS A 351 8.02 -21.20 -1.61
N LEU A 352 8.77 -21.27 -2.70
CA LEU A 352 8.39 -22.03 -3.92
C LEU A 352 8.23 -23.53 -3.65
N ASN A 353 9.12 -24.11 -2.85
CA ASN A 353 9.07 -25.54 -2.53
C ASN A 353 7.92 -25.86 -1.55
N ALA A 354 7.60 -24.97 -0.61
CA ALA A 354 6.45 -25.14 0.28
C ALA A 354 5.13 -25.31 -0.49
N ASN A 355 4.94 -24.58 -1.59
CA ASN A 355 3.74 -24.71 -2.43
C ASN A 355 3.61 -26.07 -3.12
N LYS A 356 4.73 -26.74 -3.39
CA LYS A 356 4.74 -28.09 -3.97
C LYS A 356 4.34 -29.14 -2.94
N VAL A 357 4.76 -28.95 -1.68
CA VAL A 357 4.48 -29.86 -0.55
C VAL A 357 3.04 -29.73 -0.05
N LEU A 358 2.40 -28.56 -0.22
CA LEU A 358 0.99 -28.32 0.13
C LEU A 358 -0.03 -29.04 -0.78
N SER A 359 0.42 -29.86 -1.74
CA SER A 359 -0.45 -30.85 -2.36
C SER A 359 -0.73 -31.94 -1.32
N PRO A 360 -1.98 -32.19 -0.91
CA PRO A 360 -2.26 -32.96 0.29
C PRO A 360 -1.76 -34.40 0.14
N SER A 361 -0.59 -34.69 0.70
CA SER A 361 -0.21 -36.05 1.04
C SER A 361 -1.20 -36.52 2.12
N SER A 362 -1.83 -37.65 1.85
CA SER A 362 -2.93 -38.24 2.60
C SER A 362 -2.51 -38.81 3.97
N SER A 363 -1.62 -38.15 4.72
CA SER A 363 -1.08 -38.66 5.97
C SER A 363 -1.64 -37.89 7.18
N SER A 364 -2.48 -38.58 7.95
CA SER A 364 -2.88 -38.25 9.33
C SER A 364 -3.71 -36.97 9.52
N ARG A 365 -4.93 -36.92 8.96
CA ARG A 365 -5.94 -35.94 9.41
C ARG A 365 -6.37 -36.28 10.83
N LYS A 366 -6.20 -35.36 11.78
CA LYS A 366 -6.88 -35.46 13.09
C LYS A 366 -8.40 -35.49 12.84
N PRO A 367 -9.14 -36.38 13.52
CA PRO A 367 -10.58 -36.42 13.38
C PRO A 367 -11.18 -35.09 13.83
N LEU A 368 -12.03 -34.50 12.99
CA LEU A 368 -12.82 -33.33 13.37
C LEU A 368 -13.68 -33.68 14.59
N PRO A 369 -13.89 -32.75 15.53
CA PRO A 369 -14.84 -32.94 16.61
C PRO A 369 -16.18 -33.41 16.05
N PRO A 370 -16.79 -34.49 16.60
CA PRO A 370 -17.99 -35.10 16.05
C PRO A 370 -19.15 -34.12 15.86
N ILE A 371 -19.23 -33.10 16.73
CA ILE A 371 -20.24 -32.05 16.67
C ILE A 371 -20.19 -31.22 15.37
N LEU A 372 -19.02 -31.09 14.74
CA LEU A 372 -18.89 -30.35 13.47
C LEU A 372 -19.57 -31.08 12.30
N SER A 373 -19.78 -32.39 12.41
CA SER A 373 -20.53 -33.16 11.39
C SER A 373 -22.01 -32.78 11.33
N GLU A 374 -22.53 -32.07 12.34
CA GLU A 374 -23.88 -31.51 12.31
C GLU A 374 -23.97 -30.31 11.36
N LEU A 375 -22.87 -29.60 11.08
CA LEU A 375 -22.85 -28.46 10.16
C LEU A 375 -22.96 -28.88 8.69
N SER A 376 -22.66 -30.14 8.36
CA SER A 376 -22.87 -30.65 7.00
C SER A 376 -24.36 -30.62 6.67
N LYS A 377 -24.72 -29.96 5.56
CA LYS A 377 -26.11 -29.80 5.15
C LYS A 377 -26.79 -31.16 4.92
N ARG A 378 -27.93 -31.40 5.58
CA ARG A 378 -28.76 -32.61 5.42
C ARG A 378 -30.13 -32.24 4.83
N GLU A 379 -30.70 -33.14 4.04
CA GLU A 379 -32.03 -32.92 3.42
C GLU A 379 -33.17 -32.89 4.45
N ASP A 380 -32.97 -33.54 5.60
CA ASP A 380 -33.97 -33.72 6.66
C ASP A 380 -33.87 -32.68 7.80
N GLU A 381 -33.22 -31.54 7.58
CA GLU A 381 -33.08 -30.51 8.63
C GLU A 381 -34.41 -29.84 8.98
N ASP A 382 -34.70 -29.79 10.28
CA ASP A 382 -35.89 -29.15 10.84
C ASP A 382 -35.52 -28.14 11.94
N LEU A 383 -36.50 -27.40 12.46
CA LEU A 383 -36.26 -26.40 13.51
C LEU A 383 -35.61 -26.97 14.79
N SER A 384 -35.74 -28.28 15.04
CA SER A 384 -35.14 -28.90 16.22
C SER A 384 -33.62 -29.04 16.09
N SER A 385 -33.08 -29.00 14.88
CA SER A 385 -31.64 -29.06 14.59
C SER A 385 -30.92 -27.74 14.89
N LEU A 386 -31.63 -26.62 14.96
CA LEU A 386 -31.07 -25.27 15.00
C LEU A 386 -30.11 -25.05 16.18
N SER A 387 -30.49 -25.52 17.37
CA SER A 387 -29.64 -25.43 18.56
C SER A 387 -28.33 -26.22 18.42
N ARG A 388 -28.37 -27.37 17.72
CA ARG A 388 -27.16 -28.18 17.46
C ARG A 388 -26.25 -27.51 16.46
N LEU A 389 -26.81 -26.94 15.38
CA LEU A 389 -26.07 -26.18 14.38
C LEU A 389 -25.36 -24.97 15.01
N GLN A 390 -26.07 -24.21 15.85
CA GLN A 390 -25.48 -23.09 16.59
C GLN A 390 -24.36 -23.53 17.54
N THR A 391 -24.58 -24.62 18.29
CA THR A 391 -23.54 -25.17 19.18
C THR A 391 -22.32 -25.63 18.39
N ALA A 392 -22.51 -26.20 17.20
CA ALA A 392 -21.42 -26.63 16.33
C ALA A 392 -20.63 -25.43 15.76
N LEU A 393 -21.29 -24.34 15.35
CA LEU A 393 -20.63 -23.10 14.94
C LEU A 393 -19.86 -22.46 16.09
N GLU A 394 -20.45 -22.40 17.28
CA GLU A 394 -19.78 -21.88 18.48
C GLU A 394 -18.54 -22.70 18.84
N THR A 395 -18.64 -24.02 18.76
CA THR A 395 -17.49 -24.91 18.97
C THR A 395 -16.40 -24.64 17.94
N LEU A 396 -16.76 -24.44 16.67
CA LEU A 396 -15.81 -24.12 15.60
C LEU A 396 -15.13 -22.76 15.82
N SER A 397 -15.90 -21.75 16.20
CA SER A 397 -15.41 -20.41 16.54
C SER A 397 -14.41 -20.44 17.71
N GLN A 398 -14.72 -21.20 18.76
CA GLN A 398 -13.82 -21.40 19.90
C GLN A 398 -12.53 -22.13 19.51
N LEU A 399 -12.61 -23.12 18.61
CA LEU A 399 -11.43 -23.83 18.10
C LEU A 399 -10.53 -22.91 17.26
N ALA A 400 -11.13 -22.03 16.45
CA ALA A 400 -10.39 -21.06 15.66
C ALA A 400 -9.70 -20.00 16.53
N SER A 401 -10.37 -19.49 17.56
CA SER A 401 -9.90 -18.36 18.38
C SER A 401 -8.93 -18.74 19.50
N THR A 402 -9.12 -19.87 20.18
CA THR A 402 -8.38 -20.19 21.43
C THR A 402 -7.12 -21.03 21.20
N ARG A 403 -7.16 -21.97 20.24
CA ARG A 403 -6.06 -22.86 19.87
C ARG A 403 -6.20 -23.28 18.41
N PRO A 404 -5.85 -22.41 17.45
CA PRO A 404 -5.86 -22.79 16.05
C PRO A 404 -4.95 -24.02 15.87
N THR A 405 -5.57 -25.14 15.55
CA THR A 405 -4.88 -26.39 15.29
C THR A 405 -4.33 -26.33 13.87
N PRO A 406 -3.00 -26.32 13.68
CA PRO A 406 -2.40 -26.10 12.35
C PRO A 406 -2.72 -27.22 11.36
N ASP A 407 -3.11 -28.40 11.85
CA ASP A 407 -3.39 -29.58 11.02
C ASP A 407 -4.84 -29.66 10.50
N LEU A 408 -5.72 -28.74 10.90
CA LEU A 408 -7.11 -28.76 10.44
C LEU A 408 -7.23 -28.11 9.05
N PRO A 409 -8.05 -28.68 8.14
CA PRO A 409 -8.26 -28.10 6.82
C PRO A 409 -9.23 -26.92 6.90
N TRP A 410 -8.80 -25.81 7.50
CA TRP A 410 -9.65 -24.63 7.77
C TRP A 410 -10.36 -24.08 6.53
N SER A 411 -9.67 -23.99 5.39
CA SER A 411 -10.27 -23.64 4.11
C SER A 411 -11.44 -24.54 3.74
N GLN A 412 -11.26 -25.86 3.82
CA GLN A 412 -12.30 -26.83 3.49
C GLN A 412 -13.46 -26.77 4.48
N ILE A 413 -13.16 -26.62 5.78
CA ILE A 413 -14.18 -26.46 6.83
C ILE A 413 -15.01 -25.21 6.56
N CYS A 414 -14.38 -24.09 6.25
CA CYS A 414 -15.06 -22.84 5.92
C CYS A 414 -15.99 -23.03 4.70
N GLN A 415 -15.46 -23.59 3.61
CA GLN A 415 -16.20 -23.80 2.36
C GLN A 415 -17.37 -24.76 2.51
N ASP A 416 -17.17 -25.91 3.16
CA ASP A 416 -18.16 -26.98 3.21
C ASP A 416 -19.18 -26.82 4.35
N LEU A 417 -18.77 -26.21 5.46
CA LEU A 417 -19.55 -26.24 6.70
C LEU A 417 -20.08 -24.86 7.11
N VAL A 418 -19.35 -23.76 6.82
CA VAL A 418 -19.71 -22.42 7.30
C VAL A 418 -20.39 -21.59 6.21
N LEU A 419 -19.80 -21.48 5.01
CA LEU A 419 -20.39 -20.70 3.92
C LEU A 419 -21.82 -21.12 3.55
N PRO A 420 -22.20 -22.42 3.54
CA PRO A 420 -23.58 -22.80 3.25
C PRO A 420 -24.58 -22.28 4.30
N ARG A 421 -24.11 -21.98 5.52
CA ARG A 421 -24.95 -21.55 6.65
C ARG A 421 -25.22 -20.05 6.68
N ILE A 422 -24.62 -19.25 5.80
CA ILE A 422 -24.99 -17.83 5.64
C ILE A 422 -26.21 -17.65 4.72
N VAL A 423 -26.60 -18.69 3.98
CA VAL A 423 -27.71 -18.62 3.02
C VAL A 423 -29.04 -18.79 3.75
N LEU A 424 -30.04 -17.98 3.40
CA LEU A 424 -31.39 -18.10 3.97
C LEU A 424 -32.01 -19.48 3.68
N GLU A 425 -32.22 -20.27 4.72
CA GLU A 425 -32.89 -21.56 4.62
C GLU A 425 -34.38 -21.45 4.95
N LYS A 426 -35.23 -21.75 3.96
CA LYS A 426 -36.69 -21.63 4.10
C LYS A 426 -37.28 -22.58 5.15
N THR A 427 -36.59 -23.65 5.48
CA THR A 427 -36.94 -24.64 6.53
C THR A 427 -37.03 -23.99 7.92
N PHE A 428 -36.22 -22.96 8.18
CA PHE A 428 -36.22 -22.22 9.45
C PHE A 428 -37.15 -21.00 9.45
N VAL A 429 -37.88 -20.76 8.35
CA VAL A 429 -38.82 -19.64 8.24
C VAL A 429 -40.24 -20.14 8.48
N GLN A 430 -40.79 -19.82 9.65
CA GLN A 430 -42.20 -20.08 9.94
C GLN A 430 -43.09 -18.97 9.36
N LYS A 431 -44.24 -19.35 8.80
CA LYS A 431 -45.27 -18.40 8.38
C LYS A 431 -46.50 -18.55 9.25
N LEU A 432 -46.79 -17.52 10.04
CA LEU A 432 -48.03 -17.41 10.80
C LEU A 432 -49.06 -16.66 9.97
N LYS A 433 -50.23 -17.27 9.78
CA LYS A 433 -51.34 -16.64 9.05
C LYS A 433 -52.52 -16.43 9.99
N ALA A 434 -52.91 -15.17 10.19
CA ALA A 434 -54.09 -14.78 10.96
C ALA A 434 -55.01 -13.93 10.08
N GLY A 435 -56.04 -14.57 9.49
CA GLY A 435 -56.92 -13.94 8.51
C GLY A 435 -56.16 -13.53 7.24
N ASN A 436 -56.18 -12.23 6.92
CA ASN A 436 -55.44 -11.64 5.79
C ASN A 436 -53.99 -11.25 6.15
N LEU A 437 -53.61 -11.31 7.42
CA LEU A 437 -52.26 -10.97 7.86
C LEU A 437 -51.39 -12.23 7.79
N THR A 438 -50.26 -12.14 7.09
CA THR A 438 -49.22 -13.18 7.08
C THR A 438 -47.96 -12.59 7.66
N GLN A 439 -47.48 -13.14 8.77
CA GLN A 439 -46.21 -12.79 9.39
C GLN A 439 -45.23 -13.94 9.18
N SER A 440 -44.02 -13.64 8.71
CA SER A 440 -42.92 -14.61 8.67
C SER A 440 -41.98 -14.40 9.84
N ILE A 441 -41.67 -15.46 10.58
CA ILE A 441 -40.67 -15.50 11.64
C ILE A 441 -39.49 -16.30 11.11
N ASP A 442 -38.31 -15.68 11.09
CA ASP A 442 -37.06 -16.30 10.64
C ASP A 442 -36.23 -16.71 11.85
N GLU A 443 -36.44 -17.94 12.31
CA GLU A 443 -35.67 -18.50 13.42
C GLU A 443 -34.22 -18.78 13.00
N GLY A 444 -33.95 -18.86 11.69
CA GLY A 444 -32.62 -19.09 11.12
C GLY A 444 -31.71 -17.88 11.17
N ALA A 445 -32.22 -16.67 11.43
CA ALA A 445 -31.41 -15.44 11.44
C ALA A 445 -30.27 -15.52 12.47
N THR A 446 -30.52 -16.08 13.65
CA THR A 446 -29.49 -16.25 14.68
C THR A 446 -28.41 -17.25 14.27
N LEU A 447 -28.75 -18.29 13.49
CA LEU A 447 -27.76 -19.23 12.95
C LEU A 447 -26.85 -18.51 11.94
N ARG A 448 -27.43 -17.69 11.05
CA ARG A 448 -26.66 -16.91 10.07
C ARG A 448 -25.77 -15.88 10.76
N ALA A 449 -26.25 -15.20 11.80
CA ALA A 449 -25.42 -14.32 12.62
C ALA A 449 -24.23 -15.07 13.27
N SER A 450 -24.46 -16.26 13.82
CA SER A 450 -23.36 -17.10 14.34
C SER A 450 -22.37 -17.53 13.26
N ALA A 451 -22.85 -17.79 12.04
CA ALA A 451 -21.99 -18.12 10.91
C ALA A 451 -21.11 -16.92 10.53
N GLN A 452 -21.67 -15.70 10.49
CA GLN A 452 -20.93 -14.46 10.26
C GLN A 452 -19.79 -14.28 11.28
N SER A 453 -20.10 -14.41 12.58
CA SER A 453 -19.08 -14.31 13.63
C SER A 453 -18.01 -15.41 13.51
N THR A 454 -18.40 -16.63 13.11
CA THR A 454 -17.46 -17.72 12.90
C THR A 454 -16.54 -17.45 11.71
N LEU A 455 -17.07 -16.93 10.59
CA LEU A 455 -16.27 -16.54 9.43
C LEU A 455 -15.20 -15.51 9.80
N GLN A 456 -15.56 -14.52 10.62
CA GLN A 456 -14.62 -13.51 11.10
C GLN A 456 -13.42 -14.13 11.85
N GLN A 457 -13.66 -15.16 12.66
CA GLN A 457 -12.59 -15.88 13.38
C GLN A 457 -11.76 -16.77 12.46
N LEU A 458 -12.34 -17.23 11.35
CA LEU A 458 -11.68 -18.11 10.38
C LEU A 458 -10.81 -17.34 9.38
N LEU A 459 -11.05 -16.05 9.13
CA LEU A 459 -10.32 -15.25 8.14
C LEU A 459 -8.79 -15.41 8.20
N PRO A 460 -8.12 -15.39 9.37
CA PRO A 460 -6.66 -15.52 9.45
C PRO A 460 -6.14 -16.93 9.14
N LEU A 461 -7.02 -17.94 9.09
CA LEU A 461 -6.68 -19.37 9.01
C LEU A 461 -6.96 -19.99 7.64
N ILE A 462 -7.68 -19.27 6.77
CA ILE A 462 -8.11 -19.76 5.46
C ILE A 462 -7.19 -19.24 4.35
N ASP A 463 -7.13 -19.96 3.24
CA ASP A 463 -6.38 -19.53 2.07
C ASP A 463 -7.07 -18.42 1.28
N PHE A 464 -6.30 -17.76 0.41
CA PHE A 464 -6.76 -16.69 -0.47
C PHE A 464 -7.96 -17.08 -1.36
N LYS A 465 -7.99 -18.32 -1.84
CA LYS A 465 -9.12 -18.84 -2.63
C LYS A 465 -10.40 -18.82 -1.80
N THR A 466 -10.33 -19.29 -0.57
CA THR A 466 -11.47 -19.27 0.36
C THR A 466 -11.84 -17.84 0.73
N ILE A 467 -10.87 -16.93 0.90
CA ILE A 467 -11.15 -15.49 1.11
C ILE A 467 -11.99 -14.93 -0.06
N CYS A 468 -11.59 -15.20 -1.30
CA CYS A 468 -12.35 -14.76 -2.48
C CYS A 468 -13.77 -15.36 -2.49
N MET A 469 -13.90 -16.65 -2.17
CA MET A 469 -15.22 -17.30 -2.08
C MET A 469 -16.09 -16.69 -0.97
N THR A 470 -15.54 -16.42 0.21
CA THR A 470 -16.24 -15.75 1.31
C THR A 470 -16.75 -14.39 0.88
N LEU A 471 -15.90 -13.57 0.24
CA LEU A 471 -16.31 -12.26 -0.27
C LEU A 471 -17.49 -12.36 -1.26
N GLU A 472 -17.43 -13.31 -2.20
CA GLU A 472 -18.53 -13.55 -3.14
C GLU A 472 -19.82 -13.94 -2.43
N TYR A 473 -19.73 -14.87 -1.47
CA TYR A 473 -20.85 -15.34 -0.68
C TYR A 473 -21.48 -14.22 0.15
N GLU A 474 -20.68 -13.38 0.81
CA GLU A 474 -21.17 -12.24 1.58
C GLU A 474 -21.86 -11.19 0.71
N LEU A 475 -21.27 -10.87 -0.45
CA LEU A 475 -21.86 -9.91 -1.39
C LEU A 475 -23.16 -10.42 -2.03
N LYS A 476 -23.31 -11.74 -2.21
CA LYS A 476 -24.49 -12.37 -2.81
C LYS A 476 -25.59 -12.69 -1.79
N HIS A 477 -25.24 -13.00 -0.55
CA HIS A 477 -26.18 -13.52 0.44
C HIS A 477 -26.21 -12.71 1.73
N GLY A 478 -25.05 -12.41 2.33
CA GLY A 478 -24.95 -11.72 3.62
C GLY A 478 -25.47 -10.29 3.60
N ILE A 479 -24.94 -9.44 2.71
CA ILE A 479 -25.36 -8.03 2.62
C ILE A 479 -26.79 -7.86 2.09
N GLN A 480 -27.35 -8.92 1.52
CA GLN A 480 -28.73 -8.98 1.01
C GLN A 480 -29.68 -9.67 1.99
N ASP A 481 -29.21 -10.01 3.19
CA ASP A 481 -30.04 -10.68 4.19
C ASP A 481 -31.24 -9.80 4.57
N LYS A 482 -32.35 -10.45 4.87
CA LYS A 482 -33.57 -9.78 5.31
C LYS A 482 -33.46 -9.28 6.74
N ASP A 483 -32.65 -9.95 7.56
CA ASP A 483 -32.38 -9.52 8.92
C ASP A 483 -31.33 -8.39 8.93
N PRO A 484 -31.64 -7.23 9.52
CA PRO A 484 -30.72 -6.09 9.52
C PRO A 484 -29.46 -6.34 10.35
N GLY A 485 -29.53 -7.18 11.40
CA GLY A 485 -28.37 -7.53 12.22
C GLY A 485 -27.39 -8.40 11.46
N VAL A 486 -27.89 -9.43 10.76
CA VAL A 486 -27.05 -10.27 9.88
C VAL A 486 -26.42 -9.43 8.77
N ARG A 487 -27.18 -8.51 8.17
CA ARG A 487 -26.69 -7.61 7.12
C ARG A 487 -25.55 -6.71 7.60
N GLN A 488 -25.66 -6.15 8.81
CA GLN A 488 -24.62 -5.33 9.39
C GLN A 488 -23.34 -6.14 9.63
N LEU A 489 -23.46 -7.34 10.21
CA LEU A 489 -22.31 -8.24 10.43
C LEU A 489 -21.63 -8.62 9.11
N ALA A 490 -22.40 -8.91 8.08
CA ALA A 490 -21.89 -9.19 6.74
C ALA A 490 -21.13 -7.99 6.15
N ALA A 491 -21.67 -6.77 6.30
CA ALA A 491 -21.01 -5.55 5.85
C ALA A 491 -19.67 -5.33 6.57
N GLU A 492 -19.65 -5.47 7.90
CA GLU A 492 -18.44 -5.37 8.72
C GLU A 492 -17.39 -6.43 8.34
N LEU A 493 -17.84 -7.65 8.04
CA LEU A 493 -16.97 -8.73 7.57
C LEU A 493 -16.37 -8.41 6.20
N VAL A 494 -17.16 -7.91 5.25
CA VAL A 494 -16.69 -7.50 3.92
C VAL A 494 -15.66 -6.37 4.03
N HIS A 495 -15.93 -5.35 4.84
CA HIS A 495 -14.96 -4.28 5.10
C HIS A 495 -13.66 -4.82 5.72
N SER A 496 -13.76 -5.72 6.69
CA SER A 496 -12.58 -6.34 7.32
C SER A 496 -11.75 -7.16 6.32
N LEU A 497 -12.43 -7.93 5.45
CA LEU A 497 -11.80 -8.75 4.43
C LEU A 497 -11.08 -7.89 3.39
N LEU A 498 -11.75 -6.85 2.87
CA LEU A 498 -11.14 -5.94 1.90
C LEU A 498 -10.01 -5.12 2.54
N ALA A 499 -10.18 -4.60 3.75
CA ALA A 499 -9.10 -3.91 4.46
C ALA A 499 -7.82 -4.76 4.59
N ALA A 500 -7.95 -6.08 4.78
CA ALA A 500 -6.81 -6.99 4.91
C ALA A 500 -6.26 -7.51 3.57
N HIS A 501 -7.13 -7.81 2.60
CA HIS A 501 -6.76 -8.57 1.39
C HIS A 501 -6.96 -7.83 0.08
N TYR A 502 -7.31 -6.55 0.11
CA TYR A 502 -7.62 -5.78 -1.10
C TYR A 502 -6.50 -5.81 -2.14
N SER A 503 -5.24 -5.55 -1.75
CA SER A 503 -4.10 -5.60 -2.68
C SER A 503 -3.94 -6.98 -3.32
N GLU A 504 -4.21 -8.07 -2.59
CA GLU A 504 -4.13 -9.43 -3.14
C GLU A 504 -5.27 -9.71 -4.12
N ILE A 505 -6.50 -9.30 -3.78
CA ILE A 505 -7.68 -9.44 -4.62
C ILE A 505 -7.49 -8.67 -5.93
N VAL A 506 -7.05 -7.42 -5.83
CA VAL A 506 -6.78 -6.54 -6.97
C VAL A 506 -5.63 -7.10 -7.81
N GLY A 507 -4.50 -7.47 -7.20
CA GLY A 507 -3.35 -8.00 -7.95
C GLY A 507 -3.66 -9.32 -8.65
N LEU A 508 -4.30 -10.26 -7.96
CA LEU A 508 -4.41 -11.64 -8.46
C LEU A 508 -5.77 -11.95 -9.12
N GLN A 509 -6.80 -11.14 -8.86
CA GLN A 509 -8.19 -11.41 -9.29
C GLN A 509 -8.98 -10.16 -9.70
N TRP A 510 -8.33 -9.08 -10.17
CA TRP A 510 -9.06 -7.84 -10.50
C TRP A 510 -10.24 -8.03 -11.45
N GLN A 511 -10.14 -8.88 -12.48
CA GLN A 511 -11.26 -9.10 -13.43
C GLN A 511 -12.45 -9.76 -12.76
N TRP A 512 -12.19 -10.78 -11.93
CA TRP A 512 -13.23 -11.44 -11.16
C TRP A 512 -13.87 -10.45 -10.18
N TYR A 513 -13.07 -9.67 -9.46
CA TYR A 513 -13.54 -8.68 -8.50
C TYR A 513 -14.37 -7.57 -9.18
N ALA A 514 -13.91 -7.06 -10.33
CA ALA A 514 -14.65 -6.10 -11.14
C ALA A 514 -16.02 -6.63 -11.56
N ASN A 515 -16.08 -7.88 -12.02
CA ASN A 515 -17.33 -8.52 -12.41
C ASN A 515 -18.26 -8.74 -11.21
N LEU A 516 -17.71 -9.19 -10.07
CA LEU A 516 -18.45 -9.41 -8.84
C LEU A 516 -19.11 -8.13 -8.33
N LEU A 517 -18.39 -7.01 -8.38
CA LEU A 517 -18.95 -5.70 -8.01
C LEU A 517 -20.00 -5.23 -9.01
N ARG A 518 -19.89 -5.58 -10.30
CA ARG A 518 -20.82 -5.17 -11.38
C ARG A 518 -22.14 -5.91 -11.43
N GLU A 519 -22.26 -7.11 -10.85
CA GLU A 519 -23.55 -7.84 -10.82
C GLU A 519 -24.66 -6.91 -10.26
N GLU A 520 -25.73 -6.64 -11.03
CA GLU A 520 -26.74 -5.59 -10.73
C GLU A 520 -28.09 -6.12 -10.20
N ASP A 521 -28.19 -7.41 -9.84
CA ASP A 521 -29.47 -8.05 -9.51
C ASP A 521 -30.00 -7.72 -8.09
N PHE A 522 -30.15 -6.43 -7.76
CA PHE A 522 -30.57 -6.02 -6.40
C PHE A 522 -31.93 -5.31 -6.37
N ARG A 523 -32.81 -5.85 -5.52
CA ARG A 523 -34.10 -5.23 -5.17
C ARG A 523 -34.00 -4.40 -3.87
N ASP A 524 -32.86 -4.42 -3.18
CA ASP A 524 -32.64 -3.76 -1.89
C ASP A 524 -31.69 -2.57 -2.03
N LEU A 525 -32.22 -1.37 -1.75
CA LEU A 525 -31.52 -0.09 -1.84
C LEU A 525 -30.31 -0.01 -0.89
N ALA A 526 -30.39 -0.61 0.30
CA ALA A 526 -29.30 -0.54 1.28
C ALA A 526 -28.11 -1.43 0.87
N ALA A 527 -28.38 -2.58 0.26
CA ALA A 527 -27.33 -3.43 -0.30
C ALA A 527 -26.65 -2.75 -1.51
N GLN A 528 -27.41 -2.00 -2.30
CA GLN A 528 -26.90 -1.21 -3.41
C GLN A 528 -26.03 -0.04 -2.92
N GLU A 529 -26.47 0.68 -1.89
CA GLU A 529 -25.69 1.76 -1.26
C GLU A 529 -24.37 1.23 -0.68
N LEU A 530 -24.41 0.12 0.07
CA LEU A 530 -23.19 -0.51 0.58
C LEU A 530 -22.24 -0.91 -0.55
N ARG A 531 -22.74 -1.52 -1.64
CA ARG A 531 -21.88 -1.86 -2.80
C ARG A 531 -21.33 -0.63 -3.51
N ASN A 532 -22.07 0.48 -3.55
CA ASN A 532 -21.56 1.74 -4.08
C ASN A 532 -20.43 2.28 -3.18
N ASN A 533 -20.61 2.26 -1.86
CA ASN A 533 -19.56 2.62 -0.91
C ASN A 533 -18.34 1.70 -1.06
N LEU A 534 -18.54 0.39 -1.23
CA LEU A 534 -17.43 -0.54 -1.49
C LEU A 534 -16.74 -0.26 -2.83
N ARG A 535 -17.48 0.14 -3.87
CA ARG A 535 -16.89 0.56 -5.14
C ARG A 535 -16.08 1.83 -4.98
N GLU A 536 -16.46 2.74 -4.08
CA GLU A 536 -15.74 3.98 -3.75
C GLU A 536 -14.52 3.73 -2.85
N ASP A 537 -14.64 2.88 -1.84
CA ASP A 537 -13.56 2.59 -0.89
C ASP A 537 -12.53 1.59 -1.45
N TYR A 538 -13.00 0.65 -2.28
CA TYR A 538 -12.25 -0.51 -2.79
C TYR A 538 -12.58 -0.79 -4.26
N PRO A 539 -12.25 0.13 -5.19
CA PRO A 539 -12.56 -0.07 -6.61
C PRO A 539 -11.85 -1.28 -7.22
N ALA A 540 -12.36 -1.79 -8.33
CA ALA A 540 -11.54 -2.68 -9.16
C ALA A 540 -10.52 -1.86 -9.96
N VAL A 541 -9.42 -2.48 -10.40
CA VAL A 541 -8.52 -1.82 -11.38
C VAL A 541 -9.33 -1.52 -12.64
N GLY A 542 -9.50 -0.23 -12.93
CA GLY A 542 -10.08 0.30 -14.15
C GLY A 542 -8.98 0.83 -15.06
#